data_AF-A0A7Y1TTY4-F1
#
_entry.id   AF-A0A7Y1TTY4-F1
#
_cell.length_a   1.000
_cell.length_b   1.000
_cell.length_c   1.000
_cell.angle_alpha   90.00
_cell.angle_beta   90.00
_cell.angle_gamma   90.00
#
_symmetry.space_group_name_H-M   'P 1'
#
loop_
_entity.id
_entity.type
_entity.pdbx_description
1 polymer ?
#
loop_
_entity_poly.entity_id
_entity_poly.type
_entity_poly.pdbx_seq_one_letter_code
_entity_poly.pdbx_strand_id
1 'polypeptide(L)'
;MSVVGPRPTLRYQVDRYDERQRRRMCVKPGVTGLAQVKGRNAIAWAERIDLDLEYLDRQSPIMDIKILGWSVGVVLKGSGVEGHPRDDPIARPPEEE
;
A
#
# COMPACT_ATOMS: atom_id res chain seq x y z
N MET A 1 2.05 -14.69 5.07
CA MET A 1 2.59 -13.40 4.59
C MET A 1 3.50 -13.64 3.40
N SER A 2 3.64 -12.65 2.52
CA SER A 2 4.55 -12.63 1.36
C SER A 2 5.71 -11.66 1.63
N VAL A 3 6.79 -11.74 0.84
CA VAL A 3 7.86 -10.71 0.87
C VAL A 3 7.37 -9.45 0.15
N VAL A 4 6.78 -9.62 -1.04
CA VAL A 4 6.20 -8.55 -1.86
C VAL A 4 4.68 -8.68 -1.88
N GLY A 5 3.98 -7.59 -1.63
CA GLY A 5 2.53 -7.53 -1.63
C GLY A 5 1.97 -6.27 -0.93
N PRO A 6 0.64 -6.08 -0.96
CA PRO A 6 -0.01 -4.97 -0.28
C PRO A 6 0.27 -4.97 1.21
N ARG A 7 0.28 -3.77 1.82
CA ARG A 7 0.42 -3.66 3.29
C ARG A 7 -0.82 -4.25 3.99
N PRO A 8 -0.65 -4.87 5.19
CA PRO A 8 -1.78 -5.21 6.05
C PRO A 8 -2.61 -3.97 6.40
N THR A 9 -3.92 -4.13 6.45
CA THR A 9 -4.87 -3.04 6.74
C THR A 9 -5.59 -3.30 8.05
N LEU A 10 -5.98 -2.22 8.73
CA LEU A 10 -6.76 -2.29 9.95
C LEU A 10 -8.23 -2.56 9.61
N ARG A 11 -8.97 -3.16 10.54
CA ARG A 11 -10.35 -3.58 10.27
C ARG A 11 -11.25 -2.42 9.85
N TYR A 12 -11.19 -1.29 10.57
CA TYR A 12 -11.97 -0.10 10.26
C TYR A 12 -11.68 0.48 8.86
N GLN A 13 -10.44 0.31 8.35
CA GLN A 13 -10.08 0.75 7.00
C GLN A 13 -10.77 -0.12 5.96
N VAL A 14 -10.80 -1.44 6.22
CA VAL A 14 -11.45 -2.42 5.34
C VAL A 14 -12.96 -2.20 5.28
N ASP A 15 -13.57 -1.84 6.41
CA ASP A 15 -15.01 -1.57 6.48
C ASP A 15 -15.41 -0.33 5.63
N ARG A 16 -14.45 0.54 5.28
CA ARG A 16 -14.64 1.71 4.40
C ARG A 16 -14.32 1.46 2.92
N TYR A 17 -13.95 0.23 2.56
CA TYR A 17 -13.60 -0.09 1.17
C TYR A 17 -14.80 -0.29 0.28
N ASP A 18 -14.69 0.21 -0.95
CA ASP A 18 -15.59 -0.18 -2.04
C ASP A 18 -15.26 -1.59 -2.57
N GLU A 19 -16.12 -2.14 -3.42
CA GLU A 19 -15.98 -3.49 -3.97
C GLU A 19 -14.67 -3.68 -4.77
N ARG A 20 -14.21 -2.64 -5.47
CA ARG A 20 -12.94 -2.67 -6.22
C ARG A 20 -11.76 -2.70 -5.26
N GLN A 21 -11.77 -1.88 -4.22
CA GLN A 21 -10.71 -1.77 -3.23
C GLN A 21 -10.55 -3.07 -2.43
N ARG A 22 -11.66 -3.80 -2.17
CA ARG A 22 -11.64 -5.11 -1.50
C ARG A 22 -10.84 -6.18 -2.24
N ARG A 23 -10.62 -6.05 -3.56
CA ARG A 23 -9.75 -6.96 -4.33
C ARG A 23 -8.33 -7.04 -3.77
N ARG A 24 -7.85 -6.01 -3.04
CA ARG A 24 -6.54 -6.06 -2.36
C ARG A 24 -6.40 -7.24 -1.39
N MET A 25 -7.53 -7.73 -0.85
CA MET A 25 -7.56 -8.82 0.12
C MET A 25 -7.43 -10.20 -0.51
N CYS A 26 -7.41 -10.30 -1.85
CA CYS A 26 -7.23 -11.56 -2.56
C CYS A 26 -5.79 -12.10 -2.50
N VAL A 27 -4.82 -11.28 -2.07
CA VAL A 27 -3.41 -11.67 -1.96
C VAL A 27 -2.91 -11.58 -0.53
N LYS A 28 -1.88 -12.38 -0.23
CA LYS A 28 -1.21 -12.33 1.08
C LYS A 28 -0.50 -10.98 1.22
N PRO A 29 -0.62 -10.31 2.37
CA PRO A 29 0.08 -9.05 2.61
C PRO A 29 1.61 -9.25 2.59
N GLY A 30 2.30 -8.20 2.14
CA GLY A 30 3.75 -8.16 1.94
C GLY A 30 4.50 -7.34 2.99
N VAL A 31 5.81 -7.56 3.09
CA VAL A 31 6.72 -6.69 3.85
C VAL A 31 6.97 -5.40 3.08
N THR A 32 7.16 -5.50 1.76
CA THR A 32 7.24 -4.39 0.82
C THR A 32 6.23 -4.56 -0.32
N GLY A 33 6.01 -3.52 -1.12
CA GLY A 33 4.98 -3.50 -2.16
C GLY A 33 5.07 -2.26 -3.02
N LEU A 34 4.28 -2.23 -4.10
CA LEU A 34 4.33 -1.15 -5.08
C LEU A 34 3.99 0.22 -4.46
N ALA A 35 2.97 0.29 -3.61
CA ALA A 35 2.63 1.49 -2.86
C ALA A 35 3.78 1.97 -1.95
N GLN A 36 4.52 1.05 -1.35
CA GLN A 36 5.66 1.36 -0.47
C GLN A 36 6.89 1.87 -1.22
N VAL A 37 7.04 1.60 -2.51
CA VAL A 37 8.19 2.10 -3.28
C VAL A 37 7.86 3.36 -4.10
N LYS A 38 6.59 3.58 -4.45
CA LYS A 38 6.15 4.74 -5.23
C LYS A 38 5.75 5.96 -4.39
N GLY A 39 5.24 5.79 -3.18
CA GLY A 39 4.77 6.94 -2.38
C GLY A 39 4.86 6.78 -0.85
N ARG A 40 4.85 5.56 -0.33
CA ARG A 40 4.87 5.28 1.12
C ARG A 40 3.77 6.06 1.86
N ASN A 41 4.17 6.86 2.85
CA ASN A 41 3.27 7.59 3.70
C ASN A 41 2.74 8.85 3.01
N ALA A 42 3.45 9.38 2.00
CA ALA A 42 3.14 10.67 1.37
C ALA A 42 1.88 10.67 0.48
N ILE A 43 1.34 9.50 0.16
CA ILE A 43 0.13 9.34 -0.67
C ILE A 43 -1.07 8.91 0.18
N ALA A 44 -2.27 9.29 -0.28
CA ALA A 44 -3.55 8.90 0.31
C ALA A 44 -3.83 7.39 0.12
N TRP A 45 -4.70 6.82 0.94
CA TRP A 45 -5.11 5.42 0.88
C TRP A 45 -5.74 5.04 -0.43
N ALA A 46 -6.55 5.92 -1.04
CA ALA A 46 -7.11 5.66 -2.37
C ALA A 46 -6.00 5.37 -3.39
N GLU A 47 -4.99 6.26 -3.46
CA GLU A 47 -3.83 6.08 -4.34
C GLU A 47 -2.99 4.85 -3.97
N ARG A 48 -2.83 4.56 -2.67
CA ARG A 48 -2.15 3.32 -2.23
C ARG A 48 -2.87 2.09 -2.72
N ILE A 49 -4.20 2.08 -2.58
CA ILE A 49 -5.03 0.95 -3.02
C ILE A 49 -4.94 0.81 -4.54
N ASP A 50 -4.94 1.91 -5.30
CA ASP A 50 -4.73 1.85 -6.74
C ASP A 50 -3.41 1.21 -7.13
N LEU A 51 -2.33 1.52 -6.41
CA LEU A 51 -1.02 0.87 -6.62
C LEU A 51 -1.01 -0.60 -6.18
N ASP A 52 -1.73 -0.95 -5.12
CA ASP A 52 -1.87 -2.33 -4.67
C ASP A 52 -2.67 -3.16 -5.71
N LEU A 53 -3.69 -2.56 -6.33
CA LEU A 53 -4.46 -3.16 -7.43
C LEU A 53 -3.63 -3.25 -8.72
N GLU A 54 -2.81 -2.24 -9.04
CA GLU A 54 -1.86 -2.31 -10.15
C GLU A 54 -0.87 -3.46 -9.96
N TYR A 55 -0.38 -3.64 -8.73
CA TYR A 55 0.50 -4.77 -8.41
C TYR A 55 -0.21 -6.11 -8.60
N LEU A 56 -1.43 -6.25 -8.12
CA LEU A 56 -2.29 -7.43 -8.31
C LEU A 56 -2.47 -7.79 -9.79
N ASP A 57 -2.76 -6.79 -10.63
CA ASP A 57 -3.04 -7.01 -12.05
C ASP A 57 -1.75 -7.31 -12.87
N ARG A 58 -0.57 -6.95 -12.35
CA ARG A 58 0.73 -7.08 -13.06
C ARG A 58 1.74 -7.99 -12.35
N GLN A 59 1.30 -8.77 -11.36
CA GLN A 59 2.18 -9.55 -10.51
C GLN A 59 3.01 -10.54 -11.34
N SER A 60 4.32 -10.46 -11.20
CA SER A 60 5.27 -11.38 -11.84
C SER A 60 6.57 -11.44 -11.05
N PRO A 61 7.37 -12.51 -11.16
CA PRO A 61 8.66 -12.60 -10.47
C PRO A 61 9.60 -11.44 -10.81
N ILE A 62 9.56 -10.94 -12.05
CA ILE A 62 10.35 -9.79 -12.48
C ILE A 62 9.90 -8.51 -11.77
N MET A 63 8.59 -8.32 -11.62
CA MET A 63 8.04 -7.17 -10.89
C MET A 63 8.43 -7.22 -9.41
N ASP A 64 8.41 -8.39 -8.79
CA ASP A 64 8.82 -8.57 -7.39
C ASP A 64 10.29 -8.22 -7.19
N ILE A 65 11.19 -8.67 -8.08
CA ILE A 65 12.62 -8.30 -8.05
C ILE A 65 12.81 -6.78 -8.19
N LYS A 66 12.06 -6.13 -9.09
CA LYS A 66 12.10 -4.67 -9.25
C LYS A 66 11.66 -3.95 -7.98
N ILE A 67 10.57 -4.38 -7.37
CA ILE A 67 10.07 -3.79 -6.11
C ILE A 67 11.10 -3.96 -5.00
N LEU A 68 11.75 -5.12 -4.90
CA LEU A 68 12.83 -5.35 -3.93
C LEU A 68 14.00 -4.38 -4.14
N GLY A 69 14.46 -4.21 -5.39
CA GLY A 69 15.52 -3.25 -5.72
C GLY A 69 15.14 -1.80 -5.39
N TRP A 70 13.92 -1.37 -5.74
CA TRP A 70 13.42 -0.04 -5.39
C TRP A 70 13.28 0.14 -3.88
N SER A 71 12.89 -0.91 -3.15
CA SER A 71 12.78 -0.89 -1.69
C SER A 71 14.10 -0.56 -1.03
N VAL A 72 15.21 -1.15 -1.50
CA VAL A 72 16.56 -0.82 -1.01
C VAL A 72 16.86 0.66 -1.22
N GLY A 73 16.60 1.20 -2.42
CA GLY A 73 16.81 2.61 -2.71
C GLY A 73 15.99 3.55 -1.82
N VAL A 74 14.74 3.20 -1.55
CA VAL A 74 13.84 3.96 -0.66
C VAL A 74 14.32 3.94 0.79
N VAL A 75 14.77 2.79 1.29
CA VAL A 75 15.30 2.64 2.65
C VAL A 75 16.58 3.47 2.81
N LEU A 76 17.50 3.40 1.85
CA LEU A 76 18.76 4.16 1.90
C LEU A 76 18.55 5.67 1.84
N LYS A 77 17.54 6.15 1.09
CA LYS A 77 17.21 7.58 1.00
C LYS A 77 16.37 8.11 2.15
N GLY A 78 15.73 7.24 2.94
CA GLY A 78 14.81 7.65 4.02
C GLY A 78 13.57 8.43 3.55
N SER A 79 13.23 8.38 2.26
CA SER A 79 12.18 9.25 1.68
C SER A 79 10.76 8.76 2.00
N GLY A 80 9.79 9.68 2.11
CA GLY A 80 8.36 9.34 2.23
C GLY A 80 7.93 8.77 3.58
N VAL A 81 8.65 9.11 4.65
CA VAL A 81 8.32 8.71 6.04
C VAL A 81 7.27 9.66 6.64
N GLU A 82 7.28 10.93 6.23
CA GLU A 82 6.37 12.00 6.68
C GLU A 82 5.35 12.36 5.58
N GLY A 83 4.24 13.00 5.96
CA GLY A 83 3.34 13.66 5.00
C GLY A 83 2.10 12.87 4.56
N HIS A 84 1.53 12.01 5.41
CA HIS A 84 0.22 11.42 5.08
C HIS A 84 -0.87 12.49 4.99
N PRO A 85 -1.69 12.50 3.92
CA PRO A 85 -2.79 13.44 3.79
C PRO A 85 -3.73 13.38 5.00
N ARG A 86 -4.01 14.54 5.61
CA ARG A 86 -4.84 14.64 6.82
C ARG A 86 -6.33 14.42 6.53
N ASP A 87 -6.76 14.72 5.32
CA ASP A 87 -8.15 14.61 4.88
C ASP A 87 -8.45 13.24 4.24
N ASP A 88 -7.71 12.19 4.61
CA ASP A 88 -7.91 10.84 4.11
C ASP A 88 -9.03 10.11 4.88
N PRO A 89 -10.19 9.86 4.24
CA PRO A 89 -11.35 9.28 4.92
C PRO A 89 -11.11 7.82 5.32
N ILE A 90 -10.19 7.10 4.68
CA ILE A 90 -9.88 5.71 5.03
C ILE A 90 -8.89 5.68 6.21
N ALA A 91 -8.01 6.68 6.32
CA ALA A 91 -7.00 6.71 7.39
C ALA A 91 -7.59 6.98 8.78
N ARG A 92 -8.63 7.82 8.85
CA ARG A 92 -9.15 8.41 10.09
C ARG A 92 -9.65 7.34 11.09
N PRO A 93 -9.22 7.33 12.36
CA PRO A 93 -9.77 6.38 13.32
C PRO A 93 -11.28 6.65 13.56
N PRO A 94 -12.06 5.62 13.94
CA PRO A 94 -13.52 5.74 14.11
C PRO A 94 -13.95 6.66 15.27
N GLU A 95 -13.04 7.04 16.17
CA GLU A 95 -13.31 7.97 17.28
C GLU A 95 -13.37 9.45 16.82
N GLU A 96 -12.99 9.74 15.57
CA GLU A 96 -12.91 11.09 14.98
C GLU A 96 -14.03 11.38 13.94
N GLU A 97 -15.08 10.56 13.89
CA GLU A 97 -16.29 10.74 13.05
C GLU A 97 -17.50 11.27 13.84
#